data_AF-A0A932NWL9-F1
#
_entry.id   AF-A0A932NWL9-F1
#
_cell.length_a   1.000
_cell.length_b   1.000
_cell.length_c   1.000
_cell.angle_alpha   90.00
_cell.angle_beta   90.00
_cell.angle_gamma   90.00
#
_symmetry.space_group_name_H-M   'P 1'
#
loop_
_entity.id
_entity.type
_entity.pdbx_description
1 polymer ?
#
loop_
_entity_poly.entity_id
_entity_poly.type
_entity_poly.pdbx_seq_one_letter_code
_entity_poly.pdbx_strand_id
1 'polypeptide(L)'
;MNTVISVRIDKDVKASAQEVANSAGLTLSTLVNAYLRQVAATRRIELYAPEQMTPKLEKLIAEVEAELKSGKASKEFTNVEEFLADLKK
;
A
#
# COMPACT_ATOMS: atom_id res chain seq x y z
N MET A 1 6.74 -29.09 21.86
CA MET A 1 5.32 -29.28 22.25
C MET A 1 4.53 -28.19 21.56
N ASN A 2 3.45 -28.53 20.85
CA ASN A 2 2.65 -27.56 20.11
C ASN A 2 1.36 -27.27 20.88
N THR A 3 0.90 -26.03 20.82
CA THR A 3 -0.34 -25.55 21.46
C THR A 3 -1.29 -25.00 20.42
N VAL A 4 -2.59 -25.00 20.75
CA VAL A 4 -3.65 -24.48 19.88
C VAL A 4 -4.08 -23.10 20.36
N ILE A 5 -4.24 -22.17 19.42
CA ILE A 5 -4.85 -20.86 19.67
C ILE A 5 -6.19 -20.85 18.93
N SER A 6 -7.28 -20.54 19.65
CA SER A 6 -8.60 -20.30 19.08
C SER A 6 -8.93 -18.82 19.17
N VAL A 7 -9.20 -18.18 18.03
CA VAL A 7 -9.49 -16.74 17.94
C VAL A 7 -10.85 -16.55 17.28
N ARG A 8 -11.69 -15.70 17.86
CA ARG A 8 -12.91 -15.21 17.22
C ARG A 8 -12.53 -14.02 16.34
N ILE A 9 -12.84 -14.11 15.06
CA ILE A 9 -12.53 -13.11 14.04
C ILE A 9 -13.74 -12.97 13.13
N ASP A 10 -13.91 -11.78 12.56
CA ASP A 10 -14.90 -11.55 11.52
C ASP A 10 -14.63 -12.42 10.28
N LYS A 11 -15.70 -12.86 9.61
CA LYS A 11 -15.60 -13.77 8.47
C LYS A 11 -14.86 -13.14 7.30
N ASP A 12 -15.09 -11.86 7.03
CA ASP A 12 -14.55 -11.16 5.86
C ASP A 12 -13.08 -10.80 6.10
N VAL A 13 -12.73 -10.45 7.34
CA VAL A 13 -11.33 -10.26 7.75
C VAL A 13 -10.54 -11.56 7.60
N LYS A 14 -11.12 -12.70 8.03
CA LYS A 14 -10.49 -14.01 7.86
C LYS A 14 -10.28 -14.37 6.39
N ALA A 15 -11.29 -14.13 5.55
CA ALA A 15 -11.21 -14.42 4.12
C ALA A 15 -10.13 -13.56 3.44
N SER A 16 -10.09 -12.27 3.73
CA SER A 16 -9.10 -11.32 3.19
C SER A 16 -7.68 -11.70 3.63
N ALA A 17 -7.47 -12.01 4.92
CA ALA A 17 -6.17 -12.44 5.41
C ALA A 17 -5.71 -13.77 4.78
N GLN A 18 -6.64 -14.69 4.51
CA GLN A 18 -6.36 -15.96 3.85
C GLN A 18 -5.94 -15.76 2.39
N GLU A 19 -6.56 -14.82 1.67
CA GLU A 19 -6.19 -14.47 0.30
C GLU A 19 -4.76 -13.90 0.25
N VAL A 20 -4.42 -12.99 1.16
CA VAL A 20 -3.06 -12.43 1.29
C VAL A 20 -2.03 -13.52 1.61
N ALA A 21 -2.36 -14.46 2.51
CA ALA A 21 -1.46 -15.57 2.79
C ALA A 21 -1.24 -16.44 1.54
N ASN A 22 -2.32 -16.76 0.81
CA ASN A 22 -2.26 -17.60 -0.39
C ASN A 22 -1.46 -16.96 -1.52
N SER A 23 -1.60 -15.65 -1.74
CA SER A 23 -0.83 -14.93 -2.77
C SER A 23 0.68 -14.93 -2.47
N ALA A 24 1.06 -15.04 -1.19
CA ALA A 24 2.44 -15.24 -0.74
C ALA A 24 2.88 -16.72 -0.68
N GLY A 25 2.02 -17.68 -1.09
CA GLY A 25 2.33 -19.11 -1.03
C GLY A 25 2.29 -19.71 0.38
N LEU A 26 1.60 -19.06 1.33
CA LEU A 26 1.52 -19.44 2.73
C LEU A 26 0.11 -19.83 3.13
N THR A 27 -0.01 -20.68 4.16
CA THR A 27 -1.30 -20.86 4.85
C THR A 27 -1.55 -19.73 5.84
N LEU A 28 -2.81 -19.44 6.18
CA LEU A 28 -3.14 -18.45 7.21
C LEU A 28 -2.52 -18.80 8.57
N SER A 29 -2.48 -20.09 8.94
CA SER A 29 -1.82 -20.54 10.17
C SER A 29 -0.31 -20.27 10.16
N THR A 30 0.35 -20.44 9.01
CA THR A 30 1.77 -20.10 8.85
C THR A 30 1.99 -18.61 9.04
N LEU A 31 1.15 -17.77 8.42
CA LEU A 31 1.21 -16.32 8.56
C LEU A 31 1.04 -15.86 10.01
N VAL A 32 0.02 -16.39 10.71
CA VAL A 32 -0.23 -16.08 12.13
C VAL A 32 0.96 -16.49 13.00
N ASN A 33 1.50 -17.69 12.80
CA ASN A 33 2.67 -18.16 13.55
C ASN A 33 3.92 -17.32 13.28
N ALA A 34 4.16 -16.92 12.03
CA ALA A 34 5.28 -16.05 11.68
C ALA A 34 5.16 -14.67 12.35
N TYR A 35 3.96 -14.08 12.35
CA TYR A 35 3.71 -12.81 13.01
C TYR A 35 3.93 -12.89 14.53
N LEU A 36 3.42 -13.94 15.18
CA LEU A 36 3.64 -14.14 16.62
C LEU A 36 5.13 -14.32 16.97
N ARG A 37 5.89 -15.00 16.12
CA ARG A 37 7.35 -15.13 16.28
C ARG A 37 8.05 -13.79 16.12
N GLN A 38 7.64 -12.98 15.14
CA GLN A 38 8.17 -11.65 14.93
C GLN A 38 7.92 -10.76 16.16
N VAL A 39 6.69 -10.72 16.66
CA VAL A 39 6.34 -9.98 17.89
C VAL A 39 7.19 -10.43 19.08
N ALA A 40 7.39 -11.74 19.25
CA ALA A 40 8.23 -12.27 20.34
C ALA A 40 9.72 -11.89 20.18
N ALA A 41 10.24 -11.88 18.95
CA ALA A 41 11.63 -11.54 18.66
C ALA A 41 11.91 -10.04 18.78
N THR A 42 11.03 -9.20 18.24
CA THR A 42 11.22 -7.73 18.19
C THR A 42 10.70 -7.02 19.43
N ARG A 43 9.84 -7.68 20.23
CA ARG A 43 9.11 -7.08 21.36
C ARG A 43 8.29 -5.85 20.95
N ARG A 44 7.89 -5.77 19.67
CA ARG A 44 7.14 -4.67 19.09
C ARG A 44 5.85 -5.19 18.44
N ILE A 45 4.78 -4.42 18.59
CA ILE A 45 3.51 -4.63 17.89
C ILE A 45 3.38 -3.51 16.85
N GLU A 46 3.10 -3.86 15.60
CA GLU A 46 2.78 -2.89 14.55
C GLU A 46 1.27 -2.88 14.33
N LEU A 47 0.68 -1.71 14.53
CA LEU A 47 -0.72 -1.45 14.22
C LEU A 47 -0.73 -0.48 13.06
N TYR A 48 -1.27 -0.93 11.93
CA TYR A 48 -1.51 -0.04 10.81
C TYR A 48 -2.82 0.70 11.04
N ALA A 49 -2.72 2.00 11.29
CA ALA A 49 -3.84 2.91 11.11
C ALA A 49 -3.73 3.44 9.68
N PRO A 50 -4.73 3.24 8.81
CA PRO A 50 -4.68 3.78 7.46
C PRO A 50 -4.49 5.29 7.54
N GLU A 51 -3.36 5.77 7.03
CA GLU A 51 -3.07 7.19 6.98
C GLU A 51 -4.04 7.84 5.99
N GLN A 52 -4.80 8.82 6.47
CA GLN A 52 -5.57 9.66 5.57
C GLN A 52 -4.62 10.59 4.83
N MET A 53 -4.97 10.94 3.59
CA MET A 53 -4.20 11.93 2.85
C MET A 53 -4.13 13.22 3.66
N THR A 54 -2.93 13.82 3.72
CA THR A 54 -2.81 15.13 4.36
C THR A 54 -3.57 16.18 3.51
N PRO A 55 -4.11 17.25 4.13
CA PRO A 55 -4.73 18.32 3.36
C PRO A 55 -3.81 18.95 2.30
N LYS A 56 -2.48 18.87 2.50
CA LYS A 56 -1.48 19.30 1.52
C LYS A 56 -1.44 18.36 0.31
N LEU A 57 -1.48 17.05 0.54
CA LEU A 57 -1.49 16.05 -0.52
C LEU A 57 -2.79 16.12 -1.33
N GLU A 58 -3.93 16.29 -0.66
CA GLU A 58 -5.23 16.45 -1.32
C GLU A 58 -5.25 17.66 -2.27
N LYS A 59 -4.74 18.81 -1.79
CA LYS A 59 -4.64 20.02 -2.63
C LYS A 59 -3.71 19.82 -3.83
N LEU A 60 -2.57 19.18 -3.63
CA LEU A 60 -1.62 18.91 -4.71
C LEU A 60 -2.23 18.00 -5.78
N ILE A 61 -2.95 16.95 -5.37
CA ILE A 61 -3.65 16.06 -6.31
C ILE A 61 -4.73 16.83 -7.08
N ALA A 62 -5.54 17.65 -6.39
CA ALA A 62 -6.57 18.46 -7.04
C ALA A 62 -6.00 19.45 -8.08
N GLU A 63 -4.84 20.05 -7.80
CA GLU A 63 -4.12 20.92 -8.74
C GLU A 63 -3.69 20.14 -9.99
N VAL A 64 -3.05 18.98 -9.80
CA VAL A 64 -2.59 18.11 -10.91
C VAL A 64 -3.77 17.61 -11.75
N GLU A 65 -4.86 17.17 -11.12
CA GLU A 65 -6.08 16.74 -11.83
C GLU A 65 -6.68 17.87 -12.67
N ALA A 66 -6.66 19.11 -12.16
CA ALA A 66 -7.12 20.28 -12.89
C ALA A 66 -6.20 20.62 -14.08
N GLU A 67 -4.88 20.49 -13.93
CA GLU A 67 -3.91 20.70 -15.01
C GLU A 67 -4.05 19.65 -16.13
N LEU A 68 -4.22 18.39 -15.76
CA LEU A 68 -4.49 17.30 -16.70
C LEU A 68 -5.79 17.56 -17.48
N LYS A 69 -6.88 17.91 -16.77
CA LYS A 69 -8.19 18.17 -17.39
C LYS A 69 -8.18 19.41 -18.29
N SER A 70 -7.39 20.42 -17.94
CA SER A 70 -7.26 21.65 -18.73
C SER A 70 -6.24 21.57 -19.86
N GLY A 71 -5.57 20.43 -20.03
CA GLY A 71 -4.55 20.23 -21.06
C GLY A 71 -3.29 21.09 -20.86
N LYS A 72 -3.08 21.58 -19.63
CA LYS A 72 -1.89 22.35 -19.23
C LYS A 72 -0.74 21.48 -18.76
N ALA A 73 -1.01 20.20 -18.51
CA ALA A 73 0.03 19.23 -18.24
C ALA A 73 0.99 19.14 -19.43
N SER A 74 2.27 18.90 -19.13
CA SER A 74 3.28 18.67 -20.15
C SER A 74 2.84 17.56 -21.10
N LYS A 75 3.08 17.77 -22.40
CA LYS A 75 2.87 16.73 -23.41
C LYS A 75 3.78 15.53 -23.14
N GLU A 76 3.38 14.38 -23.68
CA GLU A 76 4.27 13.21 -23.77
C GLU A 76 5.41 13.50 -24.75
N PHE A 77 6.61 13.04 -24.42
CA PHE A 77 7.79 13.16 -25.28
C PHE A 77 8.29 11.78 -25.67
N THR A 78 8.68 11.63 -26.94
CA THR A 78 9.18 10.35 -27.46
C THR A 78 10.71 10.31 -27.58
N ASN A 79 11.38 11.45 -27.42
CA ASN A 79 12.83 11.57 -27.41
C ASN A 79 13.30 12.71 -26.48
N VAL A 80 14.59 12.68 -26.15
CA VAL A 80 15.20 13.60 -25.18
C VAL A 80 15.37 15.00 -25.76
N GLU A 81 15.62 15.13 -27.08
CA GLU A 81 15.79 16.44 -27.71
C GLU A 81 14.51 17.28 -27.62
N GLU A 82 13.34 16.68 -27.87
CA GLU A 82 12.03 17.33 -27.77
C GLU A 82 11.72 17.81 -26.35
N PHE A 83 12.06 17.00 -25.34
CA PHE A 83 11.89 17.35 -23.93
C PHE A 83 12.75 18.56 -23.54
N LEU A 84 14.03 18.54 -23.90
CA LEU A 84 14.96 19.63 -23.58
C LEU A 84 14.62 20.94 -24.30
N ALA A 85 14.02 20.87 -25.48
CA ALA A 85 13.55 22.05 -26.20
C ALA A 85 12.33 22.71 -25.50
N ASP A 86 11.44 21.90 -24.91
CA ASP A 86 10.25 22.37 -24.21
C ASP A 86 10.57 23.01 -22.86
N LEU A 87 11.55 22.46 -22.13
CA LEU A 87 12.04 23.03 -20.85
C LEU A 87 12.69 24.42 -20.97
N LYS A 88 13.13 24.81 -22.16
CA LYS A 88 13.83 26.09 -22.42
C LYS A 88 12.90 27.21 -22.91
N LYS A 89 11.60 26.93 -23.06
CA LYS A 89 10.58 27.95 -23.31
C LYS A 89 10.16 28.64 -22.02
#